data_AF-A0A7Y2PIU7-F1
#
_entry.id   AF-A0A7Y2PIU7-F1
#
_cell.length_a   1.000
_cell.length_b   1.000
_cell.length_c   1.000
_cell.angle_alpha   90.00
_cell.angle_beta   90.00
_cell.angle_gamma   90.00
#
_symmetry.space_group_name_H-M   'P 1'
#
loop_
_entity.id
_entity.type
_entity.pdbx_description
1 polymer ?
#
loop_
_entity_poly.entity_id
_entity_poly.type
_entity_poly.pdbx_seq_one_letter_code
_entity_poly.pdbx_strand_id
1 'polypeptide(L)'
;MTLTVALIVFPGVQALDVTGPMDVFAEANAFLAPDKQYRLDVLGLESGLLRCSNGLSIQAHRHFSAAPDSYDLVLCAGGPALPGQDFGAEFYTWLRGICRR
;
A
#
# COMPACT_ATOMS: atom_id res chain seq x y z
N MET A 1 -12.66 13.95 10.47
CA MET A 1 -12.47 12.49 10.41
C MET A 1 -11.34 12.28 9.42
N THR A 2 -10.22 11.78 9.92
CA THR A 2 -9.04 11.40 9.15
C THR A 2 -9.37 10.19 8.31
N LEU A 3 -9.12 10.26 7.00
CA LEU A 3 -9.30 9.12 6.09
C LEU A 3 -8.01 8.29 6.07
N THR A 4 -8.15 6.98 6.03
CA THR A 4 -7.06 6.01 6.09
C THR A 4 -6.91 5.33 4.74
N VAL A 5 -5.69 5.32 4.22
CA VAL A 5 -5.37 4.76 2.90
C VAL A 5 -4.30 3.69 3.06
N ALA A 6 -4.64 2.45 2.70
CA ALA A 6 -3.67 1.37 2.57
C ALA A 6 -3.10 1.34 1.16
N LEU A 7 -1.78 1.19 1.04
CA LEU A 7 -1.09 0.95 -0.22
C LEU A 7 -0.33 -0.37 -0.14
N ILE A 8 -0.75 -1.35 -0.93
CA ILE A 8 -0.18 -2.70 -0.95
C ILE A 8 1.03 -2.72 -1.89
N VAL A 9 2.16 -3.22 -1.38
CA VAL A 9 3.44 -3.33 -2.09
C VAL A 9 4.06 -4.73 -1.92
N PHE A 10 4.82 -5.16 -2.93
CA PHE A 10 5.40 -6.51 -3.02
C PHE A 10 6.77 -6.46 -3.73
N PRO A 11 7.59 -7.53 -3.66
CA PRO A 11 8.84 -7.59 -4.41
C PRO A 11 8.61 -7.49 -5.92
N GLY A 12 9.32 -6.57 -6.58
CA GLY A 12 9.16 -6.27 -7.99
C GLY A 12 8.08 -5.23 -8.30
N VAL A 13 7.51 -4.57 -7.27
CA VAL A 13 6.59 -3.44 -7.44
C VAL A 13 7.23 -2.32 -8.28
N GLN A 14 6.43 -1.64 -9.09
CA GLN A 14 6.86 -0.45 -9.81
C GLN A 14 6.95 0.73 -8.84
N ALA A 15 8.15 1.27 -8.64
CA ALA A 15 8.37 2.35 -7.66
C ALA A 15 7.47 3.57 -7.89
N LEU A 16 7.21 3.94 -9.15
CA LEU A 16 6.31 5.05 -9.51
C LEU A 16 4.88 4.81 -9.01
N ASP A 17 4.40 3.57 -9.06
CA ASP A 17 3.05 3.23 -8.63
C ASP A 17 2.93 3.25 -7.10
N VAL A 18 4.06 3.26 -6.39
CA VAL A 18 4.14 3.48 -4.95
C VAL A 18 4.22 4.97 -4.63
N THR A 19 5.27 5.63 -5.13
CA THR A 19 5.59 7.02 -4.76
C THR A 19 4.60 8.01 -5.37
N GLY A 20 4.06 7.74 -6.55
CA GLY A 20 3.09 8.61 -7.22
C GLY A 20 1.86 8.91 -6.34
N PRO A 21 1.08 7.90 -5.93
CA PRO A 21 -0.03 8.11 -5.00
C PRO A 21 0.41 8.71 -3.65
N MET A 22 1.58 8.30 -3.11
CA MET A 22 2.07 8.82 -1.84
C MET A 22 2.32 10.34 -1.89
N ASP A 23 2.98 10.82 -2.94
CA ASP A 23 3.28 12.24 -3.13
C ASP A 23 1.98 13.04 -3.37
N VAL A 24 1.01 12.48 -4.10
CA VAL A 24 -0.31 13.11 -4.30
C VAL A 24 -1.04 13.31 -2.97
N PHE A 25 -1.08 12.29 -2.10
CA PHE A 25 -1.72 12.42 -0.79
C PHE A 25 -0.94 13.34 0.16
N ALA A 26 0.39 13.31 0.11
CA ALA A 26 1.23 14.23 0.89
C ALA A 26 1.00 15.69 0.49
N GLU A 27 0.93 15.97 -0.82
CA GLU A 27 0.63 17.30 -1.34
C GLU A 27 -0.79 17.73 -0.96
N ALA A 28 -1.78 16.85 -1.11
CA ALA A 28 -3.15 17.13 -0.68
C ALA A 28 -3.23 17.48 0.82
N ASN A 29 -2.46 16.76 1.66
CA ASN A 29 -2.39 17.02 3.10
C ASN A 29 -1.86 18.41 3.46
N ALA A 30 -1.05 19.04 2.60
CA ALA A 30 -0.57 20.41 2.81
C ALA A 30 -1.69 21.46 2.75
N PHE A 31 -2.81 21.15 2.09
CA PHE A 31 -3.98 22.04 1.96
C PHE A 31 -5.11 21.73 2.95
N LEU A 32 -4.99 20.64 3.72
CA LEU A 32 -6.05 20.15 4.60
C LEU A 32 -5.78 20.51 6.06
N ALA A 33 -6.86 20.77 6.81
CA ALA A 33 -6.81 20.85 8.26
C ALA A 33 -6.35 19.49 8.84
N PRO A 34 -5.61 19.46 9.96
CA PRO A 34 -5.06 18.23 10.53
C PRO A 34 -6.09 17.10 10.75
N ASP A 35 -7.34 17.42 11.10
CA ASP A 35 -8.42 16.44 11.34
C ASP A 35 -9.08 15.90 10.07
N LYS A 36 -8.60 16.37 8.90
CA LYS A 36 -9.06 16.02 7.55
C LYS A 36 -7.96 15.39 6.69
N GLN A 37 -6.72 15.39 7.16
CA GLN A 37 -5.60 14.80 6.43
C GLN A 37 -5.79 13.29 6.22
N TYR A 38 -5.21 12.78 5.13
CA TYR A 38 -5.09 11.37 4.84
C TYR A 38 -3.96 10.76 5.66
N ARG A 39 -4.22 9.61 6.29
CA ARG A 39 -3.21 8.78 6.93
C ARG A 39 -2.86 7.60 6.02
N LEU A 40 -1.62 7.60 5.55
CA LEU A 40 -1.11 6.56 4.64
C LEU A 40 -0.49 5.39 5.41
N ASP A 41 -0.76 4.18 4.98
CA ASP A 41 -0.16 2.96 5.51
C ASP A 41 0.32 2.06 4.36
N VAL A 42 1.64 1.91 4.23
CA VAL A 42 2.25 1.07 3.19
C VAL A 42 2.37 -0.35 3.75
N LEU A 43 1.65 -1.29 3.13
CA LEU A 43 1.54 -2.69 3.55
C LEU A 43 2.37 -3.58 2.63
N GLY A 44 3.39 -4.22 3.20
CA GLY A 44 4.25 -5.16 2.49
C GLY A 44 3.69 -6.59 2.52
N LEU A 45 3.87 -7.32 1.42
CA LEU A 45 3.67 -8.76 1.36
C LEU A 45 4.83 -9.57 1.97
N GLU A 46 5.98 -8.92 2.19
CA GLU A 46 7.11 -9.48 2.91
C GLU A 46 7.55 -8.51 4.00
N SER A 47 8.21 -9.03 5.04
CA SER A 47 8.81 -8.19 6.08
C SER A 47 10.16 -7.66 5.64
N GLY A 48 10.42 -6.37 5.86
CA GLY A 48 11.73 -5.73 5.60
C GLY A 48 11.77 -4.91 4.31
N LEU A 49 12.95 -4.86 3.67
CA LEU A 49 13.18 -4.10 2.45
C LEU A 49 12.69 -4.86 1.22
N LEU A 50 11.81 -4.22 0.45
CA LEU A 50 11.29 -4.73 -0.81
C LEU A 50 12.06 -4.10 -1.96
N ARG A 51 12.52 -4.93 -2.91
CA ARG A 51 13.17 -4.44 -4.13
C ARG A 51 12.13 -4.12 -5.19
N CYS A 52 12.10 -2.88 -5.64
CA CYS A 52 11.26 -2.43 -6.77
C CYS A 52 11.83 -2.93 -8.10
N SER A 53 10.98 -2.95 -9.14
CA SER A 53 11.36 -3.38 -10.50
C SER A 53 12.51 -2.57 -11.13
N ASN A 54 12.70 -1.33 -10.68
CA ASN A 54 13.77 -0.44 -11.13
C ASN A 54 15.05 -0.51 -10.25
N GLY A 55 15.12 -1.44 -9.31
CA GLY A 55 16.26 -1.63 -8.43
C GLY A 55 16.30 -0.76 -7.17
N LEU A 56 15.35 0.16 -6.96
CA LEU A 56 15.20 0.85 -5.67
C LEU A 56 14.79 -0.14 -4.57
N SER A 57 15.11 0.20 -3.32
CA SER A 57 14.58 -0.49 -2.15
C SER A 57 13.57 0.41 -1.45
N ILE A 58 12.42 -0.14 -1.06
CA ILE A 58 11.45 0.53 -0.21
C ILE A 58 11.23 -0.30 1.06
N GLN A 59 10.96 0.37 2.18
CA GLN A 59 10.54 -0.28 3.41
C GLN A 59 9.06 0.01 3.62
N ALA A 60 8.24 -1.05 3.67
CA ALA A 60 6.83 -0.91 4.04
C ALA A 60 6.72 -0.48 5.52
N HIS A 61 5.63 0.18 5.87
CA HIS A 61 5.36 0.53 7.27
C HIS A 61 5.14 -0.73 8.12
N ARG A 62 4.48 -1.75 7.55
CA ARG A 62 4.20 -3.03 8.21
C ARG A 62 3.90 -4.13 7.20
N HIS A 63 3.90 -5.38 7.68
CA HIS A 63 3.38 -6.53 6.94
C HIS A 63 1.85 -6.51 6.90
N PHE A 64 1.22 -6.99 5.82
CA PHE A 64 -0.24 -6.96 5.65
C PHE A 64 -1.01 -7.67 6.78
N SER A 65 -0.45 -8.75 7.34
CA SER A 65 -1.08 -9.48 8.45
C SER A 65 -1.13 -8.70 9.78
N ALA A 66 -0.36 -7.61 9.89
CA ALA A 66 -0.35 -6.71 11.03
C ALA A 66 -1.13 -5.40 10.75
N ALA A 67 -1.88 -5.35 9.66
CA ALA A 67 -2.73 -4.21 9.31
C ALA A 67 -3.96 -4.14 10.24
N PRO A 68 -4.46 -2.92 10.54
CA PRO A 68 -5.82 -2.70 11.05
C PRO A 68 -6.90 -3.47 10.29
N ASP A 69 -8.04 -3.67 10.97
CA ASP A 69 -9.18 -4.43 10.43
C ASP A 69 -9.93 -3.73 9.28
N SER A 70 -9.66 -2.44 9.02
CA SER A 70 -10.29 -1.69 7.93
C SER A 70 -9.53 -0.42 7.55
N TYR A 71 -9.71 -0.03 6.29
CA TYR A 71 -9.28 1.25 5.72
C TYR A 71 -10.43 1.89 4.94
N ASP A 72 -10.38 3.21 4.75
CA ASP A 72 -11.35 3.93 3.92
C ASP A 72 -11.06 3.76 2.41
N LEU A 73 -9.79 3.52 2.06
CA LEU A 73 -9.33 3.24 0.70
C LEU A 73 -8.19 2.22 0.72
N VAL A 74 -8.25 1.24 -0.18
CA VAL A 74 -7.18 0.28 -0.42
C VAL A 74 -6.69 0.40 -1.86
N LEU A 75 -5.40 0.67 -2.03
CA LEU A 75 -4.72 0.73 -3.32
C LEU A 75 -3.75 -0.44 -3.44
N CYS A 76 -3.71 -1.06 -4.62
CA CYS A 76 -2.69 -2.05 -4.95
C CYS A 76 -1.72 -1.43 -5.95
N ALA A 77 -0.43 -1.34 -5.59
CA ALA A 77 0.58 -0.87 -6.52
C ALA A 77 0.72 -1.85 -7.69
N GLY A 78 1.05 -1.32 -8.87
CA GLY A 78 1.33 -2.12 -10.05
C GLY A 78 2.78 -2.63 -10.07
N GLY A 79 3.06 -3.48 -11.04
CA GLY A 79 4.39 -3.98 -11.32
C GLY A 79 4.41 -4.74 -12.63
N PRO A 80 5.54 -4.74 -13.37
CA PRO A 80 5.61 -5.37 -14.69
C PRO A 80 5.33 -6.88 -14.67
N ALA A 81 5.67 -7.56 -13.56
CA ALA A 81 5.44 -8.99 -13.39
C ALA A 81 4.07 -9.33 -12.77
N LEU A 82 3.28 -8.34 -12.34
CA LEU A 82 2.05 -8.53 -11.58
C LEU A 82 1.04 -9.48 -12.25
N PRO A 83 0.77 -9.42 -13.57
CA PRO A 83 -0.23 -10.29 -14.20
C PRO A 83 0.05 -11.79 -14.09
N GLY A 84 1.30 -12.19 -13.85
CA GLY A 84 1.71 -13.58 -13.71
C GLY A 84 2.03 -14.00 -12.28
N GLN A 85 1.82 -13.14 -11.28
CA GLN A 85 2.16 -13.43 -9.88
C GLN A 85 0.95 -14.00 -9.13
N ASP A 86 1.25 -15.03 -8.31
CA ASP A 86 0.35 -15.55 -7.27
C ASP A 86 0.95 -15.17 -5.91
N PHE A 87 0.19 -14.43 -5.12
CA PHE A 87 0.57 -13.97 -3.77
C PHE A 87 0.09 -14.90 -2.65
N GLY A 88 -0.53 -16.02 -3.00
CA GLY A 88 -0.97 -17.04 -2.06
C GLY A 88 -2.35 -16.81 -1.47
N ALA A 89 -2.98 -17.91 -1.04
CA ALA A 89 -4.35 -17.92 -0.54
C ALA A 89 -4.55 -17.06 0.73
N GLU A 90 -3.52 -16.94 1.57
CA GLU A 90 -3.56 -16.11 2.78
C GLU A 90 -3.75 -14.64 2.43
N PHE A 91 -2.89 -14.09 1.55
CA PHE A 91 -2.99 -12.71 1.12
C PHE A 91 -4.33 -12.41 0.44
N TYR A 92 -4.79 -13.27 -0.48
CA TYR A 92 -6.08 -13.03 -1.14
C TYR A 92 -7.27 -13.12 -0.18
N THR A 93 -7.19 -13.96 0.85
CA THR A 93 -8.23 -14.04 1.88
C THR A 93 -8.25 -12.78 2.73
N TRP A 94 -7.07 -12.30 3.15
CA TRP A 94 -6.94 -11.02 3.82
C TRP A 94 -7.45 -9.85 2.95
N LEU A 95 -7.07 -9.79 1.67
CA LEU A 95 -7.47 -8.73 0.74
C LEU A 95 -8.99 -8.70 0.54
N ARG A 96 -9.63 -9.86 0.39
CA ARG A 96 -11.09 -9.94 0.36
C ARG A 96 -11.72 -9.49 1.68
N GLY A 97 -11.08 -9.79 2.81
CA GLY A 97 -11.54 -9.37 4.13
C GLY A 97 -11.51 -7.85 4.28
N ILE A 98 -10.39 -7.22 3.94
CA ILE A 98 -10.20 -5.78 4.12
C ILE A 98 -11.07 -4.93 3.17
N CYS A 99 -11.43 -5.46 1.98
CA CYS A 99 -12.26 -4.77 0.99
C CYS A 99 -13.77 -5.04 1.12
N ARG A 100 -14.23 -5.83 2.11
CA ARG A 100 -15.65 -6.24 2.24
C ARG A 100 -16.54 -5.23 2.98
N ARG A 101 -16.06 -4.01 3.23
CA ARG A 101 -16.81 -2.95 3.89
C ARG A 101 -17.27 -1.90 2.90
#